data_AF-A0A3B8K161-F1
#
_entry.id   AF-A0A3B8K161-F1
#
_cell.length_a   1.000
_cell.length_b   1.000
_cell.length_c   1.000
_cell.angle_alpha   90.00
_cell.angle_beta   90.00
_cell.angle_gamma   90.00
#
_symmetry.space_group_name_H-M   'P 1'
#
loop_
_entity.id
_entity.type
_entity.pdbx_description
1 polymer ?
#
loop_
_entity_poly.entity_id
_entity_poly.type
_entity_poly.pdbx_seq_one_letter_code
_entity_poly.pdbx_strand_id
1 'polypeptide(L)'
;MFGTGSLTGNSPGNQTGVLLGLRAPGEGDQDYTGIQYRTLWVALAEGKLAPVLEIGTILFPRRSGFYRLQVVRKAEGEIEEDILIVNNILGQEEEEEREEGKEDPAEPALDPGCWEGKEGYIHRRVNYIGNDYVSVEERIKQESLRDGSTSEKSQRRIFAVDSLPVMKAVKFSDLAGPEAVAAMEHGRQKLLQQLGLKQKFNLQDEDNYGLARKMGYWIFKGRINYPQKGGEAGARENGNTNTYEEADYNITVIPPDHVVFYNNLNIPWTRVKNHVPSAIDVFTSPAKDLALVVTDKEIIVYRMYQENLAAPPLERIPLKEGEEVIMAEWALGHYVENWTLTCQTYLAREDIREYPQ
;
A
#
# COMPACT_ATOMS: atom_id res chain seq x y z
N MET A 1 -0.51 25.42 -58.33
CA MET A 1 -1.05 24.06 -58.52
C MET A 1 -1.47 23.54 -57.18
N PHE A 2 -2.70 23.05 -57.13
CA PHE A 2 -3.39 22.56 -55.95
C PHE A 2 -2.84 21.21 -55.47
N GLY A 3 -3.02 20.99 -54.17
CA GLY A 3 -2.85 19.72 -53.46
C GLY A 3 -3.16 20.00 -51.98
N THR A 4 -4.36 20.48 -51.66
CA THR A 4 -5.46 19.68 -51.07
C THR A 4 -5.02 18.86 -49.87
N GLY A 5 -5.51 19.28 -48.69
CA GLY A 5 -5.18 18.70 -47.41
C GLY A 5 -5.55 17.24 -47.27
N SER A 6 -4.91 16.62 -46.28
CA SER A 6 -5.40 15.41 -45.64
C SER A 6 -5.27 15.62 -44.14
N LEU A 7 -6.45 15.80 -43.53
CA LEU A 7 -6.84 15.30 -42.22
C LEU A 7 -5.84 15.52 -41.08
N THR A 8 -6.19 16.50 -40.25
CA THR A 8 -5.95 16.51 -38.81
C THR A 8 -6.25 15.13 -38.23
N GLY A 9 -5.23 14.28 -38.16
CA GLY A 9 -5.19 13.25 -37.14
C GLY A 9 -5.11 14.00 -35.82
N ASN A 10 -6.18 13.96 -35.04
CA ASN A 10 -6.08 14.21 -33.61
C ASN A 10 -4.95 13.31 -33.11
N SER A 11 -3.78 13.90 -32.84
CA SER A 11 -2.87 13.29 -31.88
C SER A 11 -3.73 13.05 -30.65
N PRO A 12 -3.91 11.82 -30.17
CA PRO A 12 -4.62 11.61 -28.91
C PRO A 12 -3.94 12.54 -27.92
N GLY A 13 -4.68 13.51 -27.38
CA GLY A 13 -4.11 14.47 -26.44
C GLY A 13 -3.40 13.67 -25.35
N ASN A 14 -2.28 14.18 -24.81
CA ASN A 14 -1.62 13.51 -23.69
C ASN A 14 -2.63 13.39 -22.54
N GLN A 15 -3.25 12.22 -22.44
CA GLN A 15 -4.16 11.84 -21.37
C GLN A 15 -3.31 11.22 -20.28
N THR A 16 -3.54 11.68 -19.05
CA THR A 16 -2.83 11.22 -17.87
C THR A 16 -3.85 10.97 -16.78
N GLY A 17 -3.84 9.79 -16.20
CA GLY A 17 -4.66 9.45 -15.04
C GLY A 17 -3.85 8.75 -13.97
N VAL A 18 -4.36 8.77 -12.74
CA VAL A 18 -3.77 8.05 -11.61
C VAL A 18 -4.85 7.40 -10.77
N LEU A 19 -4.63 6.13 -10.43
CA LEU A 19 -5.33 5.45 -9.33
C LEU A 19 -4.53 5.67 -8.06
N LEU A 20 -5.14 6.36 -7.10
CA LEU A 20 -4.55 6.68 -5.82
C LEU A 20 -5.24 5.87 -4.73
N GLY A 21 -4.55 4.90 -4.14
CA GLY A 21 -5.06 4.14 -3.01
C GLY A 21 -4.77 4.86 -1.71
N LEU A 22 -5.77 4.95 -0.85
CA LEU A 22 -5.73 5.63 0.43
C LEU A 22 -6.09 4.67 1.55
N ARG A 23 -5.46 4.87 2.71
CA ARG A 23 -5.79 4.18 3.95
C ARG A 23 -6.06 5.21 5.03
N ALA A 24 -7.26 5.18 5.61
CA ALA A 24 -7.58 5.91 6.83
C ALA A 24 -7.52 4.97 8.04
N PRO A 25 -6.99 5.44 9.19
CA PRO A 25 -7.10 4.71 10.44
C PRO A 25 -8.57 4.58 10.87
N GLY A 26 -8.87 3.55 11.65
CA GLY A 26 -10.18 3.42 12.30
C GLY A 26 -10.31 4.36 13.50
N GLU A 27 -11.55 4.59 13.96
CA GLU A 27 -11.78 5.31 15.21
C GLU A 27 -11.12 4.56 16.37
N GLY A 28 -10.13 5.19 17.02
CA GLY A 28 -9.42 4.61 18.16
C GLY A 28 -8.25 3.68 17.81
N ASP A 29 -7.47 4.01 16.77
CA ASP A 29 -6.29 3.33 16.16
C ASP A 29 -5.16 2.81 17.09
N GLN A 30 -5.47 2.37 18.31
CA GLN A 30 -4.54 1.64 19.16
C GLN A 30 -4.41 0.16 18.75
N ASP A 31 -5.39 -0.41 18.02
CA ASP A 31 -5.51 -1.87 17.81
C ASP A 31 -5.73 -2.33 16.35
N TYR A 32 -5.32 -1.56 15.34
CA TYR A 32 -5.44 -1.99 13.92
C TYR A 32 -6.89 -2.36 13.52
N THR A 33 -7.88 -1.84 14.25
CA THR A 33 -9.31 -2.07 14.06
C THR A 33 -9.90 -0.96 13.21
N GLY A 34 -10.90 -1.28 12.39
CA GLY A 34 -11.67 -0.27 11.65
C GLY A 34 -10.90 0.49 10.56
N ILE A 35 -9.75 -0.02 10.12
CA ILE A 35 -8.98 0.58 9.00
C ILE A 35 -9.87 0.60 7.75
N GLN A 36 -9.98 1.78 7.13
CA GLN A 36 -10.74 1.97 5.92
C GLN A 36 -9.82 2.22 4.73
N TYR A 37 -10.18 1.63 3.60
CA TYR A 37 -9.46 1.83 2.35
C TYR A 37 -10.38 2.47 1.33
N ARG A 38 -9.83 3.36 0.50
CA ARG A 38 -10.51 3.86 -0.69
C ARG A 38 -9.54 4.09 -1.83
N THR A 39 -10.04 4.07 -3.05
CA THR A 39 -9.28 4.38 -4.26
C THR A 39 -9.88 5.58 -4.96
N LEU A 40 -9.04 6.55 -5.30
CA LEU A 40 -9.42 7.70 -6.11
C LEU A 40 -8.94 7.49 -7.54
N TRP A 41 -9.82 7.72 -8.52
CA TRP A 41 -9.43 7.86 -9.91
C TRP A 41 -9.40 9.34 -10.28
N VAL A 42 -8.22 9.85 -10.60
CA VAL A 42 -8.00 11.25 -11.00
C VAL A 42 -7.47 11.26 -12.42
N ALA A 43 -8.25 11.80 -13.36
CA ALA A 43 -7.91 11.80 -14.79
C ALA A 43 -7.89 13.20 -15.38
N LEU A 44 -6.82 13.51 -16.10
CA LEU A 44 -6.69 14.67 -16.97
C LEU A 44 -6.88 14.20 -18.42
N ALA A 45 -8.06 14.47 -18.98
CA ALA A 45 -8.42 14.11 -20.35
C ALA A 45 -8.73 15.38 -21.15
N GLU A 46 -8.25 15.44 -22.40
CA GLU A 46 -8.45 16.60 -23.28
C GLU A 46 -8.03 17.94 -22.64
N GLY A 47 -7.00 17.90 -21.78
CA GLY A 47 -6.52 19.06 -21.05
C GLY A 47 -7.51 19.61 -20.03
N LYS A 48 -8.44 18.82 -19.51
CA LYS A 48 -9.33 19.15 -18.38
C LYS A 48 -9.36 18.01 -17.37
N LEU A 49 -9.54 18.35 -16.10
CA LEU A 49 -9.73 17.34 -15.06
C LEU A 49 -11.14 16.77 -15.19
N ALA A 50 -11.26 15.45 -15.32
CA ALA A 50 -12.52 14.75 -15.23
C ALA A 50 -13.01 14.72 -13.76
N PRO A 51 -14.31 14.45 -13.50
CA PRO A 51 -14.79 14.22 -12.15
C PRO A 51 -13.96 13.13 -11.46
N VAL A 52 -13.52 13.40 -10.23
CA VAL A 52 -12.81 12.42 -9.41
C VAL A 52 -13.79 11.33 -9.01
N LEU A 53 -13.45 10.08 -9.27
CA LEU A 53 -14.23 8.93 -8.82
C LEU A 53 -13.62 8.39 -7.53
N GLU A 54 -14.46 8.05 -6.56
CA GLU A 54 -14.06 7.49 -5.27
C GLU A 54 -14.68 6.12 -5.09
N ILE A 55 -13.86 5.11 -4.81
CA ILE A 55 -14.24 3.70 -4.69
C ILE A 55 -13.90 3.24 -3.26
N GLY A 56 -14.84 2.61 -2.55
CA GLY A 56 -14.73 2.24 -1.13
C GLY A 56 -13.81 1.06 -0.80
N THR A 57 -12.81 0.79 -1.64
CA THR A 57 -11.87 -0.33 -1.49
C THR A 57 -10.55 -0.04 -2.19
N ILE A 58 -9.58 -0.96 -2.11
CA ILE A 58 -8.34 -0.91 -2.89
C ILE A 58 -8.62 -1.54 -4.25
N LEU A 59 -8.68 -0.72 -5.29
CA LEU A 59 -8.83 -1.15 -6.68
C LEU A 59 -7.54 -0.83 -7.45
N PHE A 60 -6.88 -1.83 -8.00
CA PHE A 60 -5.56 -1.66 -8.61
C PHE A 60 -5.44 -2.42 -9.94
N PRO A 61 -4.64 -1.90 -10.89
CA PRO A 61 -4.42 -2.51 -12.19
C PRO A 61 -3.31 -3.56 -12.12
N ARG A 62 -3.48 -4.64 -12.88
CA ARG A 62 -2.44 -5.62 -13.20
C ARG A 62 -2.42 -5.85 -14.71
N ARG A 63 -1.41 -6.57 -15.19
CA ARG A 63 -1.30 -6.92 -16.61
C ARG A 63 -2.52 -7.69 -17.14
N SER A 64 -3.14 -8.49 -16.29
CA SER A 64 -4.31 -9.35 -16.58
C SER A 64 -5.66 -8.67 -16.35
N GLY A 65 -5.70 -7.39 -15.98
CA GLY A 65 -6.95 -6.67 -15.73
C GLY A 65 -6.94 -5.92 -14.40
N PHE A 66 -8.12 -5.72 -13.82
CA PHE A 66 -8.30 -4.97 -12.58
C PHE A 66 -8.60 -5.90 -11.42
N TYR A 67 -8.04 -5.56 -10.27
CA TYR A 67 -8.12 -6.38 -9.07
C TYR A 67 -8.56 -5.55 -7.88
N ARG A 68 -9.32 -6.18 -7.00
CA ARG A 68 -9.70 -5.64 -5.70
C ARG A 68 -8.92 -6.35 -4.61
N LEU A 69 -8.32 -5.60 -3.68
CA LEU A 69 -7.74 -6.14 -2.45
C LEU A 69 -8.64 -5.81 -1.25
N GLN A 70 -8.95 -6.82 -0.45
CA GLN A 70 -9.68 -6.68 0.80
C GLN A 70 -8.87 -7.28 1.96
N VAL A 71 -8.99 -6.66 3.14
CA VAL A 71 -8.47 -7.20 4.40
C VAL A 71 -9.68 -7.68 5.19
N VAL A 72 -9.75 -8.99 5.45
CA VAL A 72 -10.87 -9.64 6.13
C VAL A 72 -10.40 -10.18 7.47
N ARG A 73 -10.96 -9.70 8.58
CA ARG A 73 -10.67 -10.24 9.91
C ARG A 73 -11.46 -11.51 10.14
N LYS A 74 -10.77 -12.63 10.36
CA LYS A 74 -11.36 -13.89 10.83
C LYS A 74 -11.08 -14.05 12.32
N ALA A 75 -12.11 -14.37 13.09
CA ALA A 75 -12.01 -14.64 14.51
C ALA A 75 -12.57 -16.03 14.83
N GLU A 76 -11.80 -16.87 15.50
CA GLU A 76 -12.20 -18.19 15.98
C GLU A 76 -11.72 -18.39 17.42
N GLY A 77 -12.64 -18.29 18.39
CA GLY A 77 -12.27 -18.30 19.81
C GLY A 77 -11.43 -17.09 20.18
N GLU A 78 -10.26 -17.32 20.80
CA GLU A 78 -9.29 -16.30 21.19
C GLU A 78 -8.24 -16.02 20.08
N ILE A 79 -8.50 -16.47 18.85
CA ILE A 79 -7.66 -16.24 17.69
C ILE A 79 -8.29 -15.19 16.78
N GLU A 80 -7.53 -14.17 16.43
CA GLU A 80 -7.87 -13.20 15.39
C GLU A 80 -6.79 -13.13 14.30
N GLU A 81 -7.19 -13.16 13.03
CA GLU A 81 -6.25 -13.00 11.92
C GLU A 81 -6.85 -12.15 10.79
N ASP A 82 -6.09 -11.16 10.33
CA ASP A 82 -6.45 -10.36 9.15
C ASP A 82 -5.95 -11.00 7.86
N ILE A 83 -6.83 -11.54 7.03
CA ILE A 83 -6.49 -12.23 5.79
C ILE A 83 -6.62 -11.28 4.60
N LEU A 84 -5.59 -11.23 3.74
CA LEU A 84 -5.61 -10.43 2.52
C LEU A 84 -6.17 -11.25 1.35
N ILE A 85 -7.28 -10.79 0.77
CA ILE A 85 -7.96 -11.44 -0.35
C ILE A 85 -7.84 -10.56 -1.58
N VAL A 86 -7.45 -11.15 -2.71
CA VAL A 86 -7.31 -10.46 -3.99
C VAL A 86 -8.11 -11.16 -5.06
N ASN A 87 -9.07 -10.44 -5.66
CA ASN A 87 -9.96 -10.97 -6.69
C ASN A 87 -9.90 -10.10 -7.95
N ASN A 88 -9.95 -10.74 -9.12
CA ASN A 88 -10.13 -10.02 -10.39
C ASN A 88 -11.58 -9.54 -10.50
N ILE A 89 -11.81 -8.25 -10.72
CA ILE A 89 -13.17 -7.67 -10.74
C ILE A 89 -14.02 -8.11 -11.94
N LEU A 90 -13.40 -8.62 -13.01
CA LEU A 90 -14.08 -9.18 -14.18
C LEU A 90 -14.22 -10.71 -14.07
N GLY A 91 -13.28 -11.38 -13.39
CA GLY A 91 -13.35 -12.83 -13.17
C GLY A 91 -14.53 -13.26 -12.30
N GLN A 92 -15.01 -12.36 -11.43
CA GLN A 92 -16.22 -12.57 -10.65
C GLN A 92 -17.46 -12.81 -11.52
N GLU A 93 -17.49 -12.29 -12.76
CA GLU A 93 -18.61 -12.52 -13.70
C GLU A 93 -18.71 -13.99 -14.10
N GLU A 94 -17.58 -14.66 -14.38
CA GLU A 94 -17.59 -16.07 -14.79
C GLU A 94 -17.81 -17.03 -13.65
N GLU A 95 -17.42 -16.67 -12.42
CA GLU A 95 -17.60 -17.52 -11.23
C GLU A 95 -19.01 -17.34 -10.64
N GLU A 96 -19.52 -16.11 -10.50
CA GLU A 96 -20.89 -15.84 -10.01
C GLU A 96 -21.96 -16.42 -10.98
N GLU A 97 -21.76 -16.37 -12.31
CA GLU A 97 -22.67 -16.99 -13.29
C GLU A 97 -22.54 -18.52 -13.36
N ARG A 98 -21.42 -19.12 -12.93
CA ARG A 98 -21.21 -20.58 -12.88
C ARG A 98 -21.61 -21.20 -11.54
N GLU A 99 -21.77 -20.40 -10.48
CA GLU A 99 -22.03 -20.82 -9.11
C GLU A 99 -23.50 -20.65 -8.65
N GLU A 100 -24.46 -20.43 -9.57
CA GLU A 100 -25.87 -20.71 -9.28
C GLU A 100 -26.06 -22.23 -9.03
N GLY A 101 -25.75 -22.69 -7.82
CA GLY A 101 -25.94 -24.07 -7.36
C GLY A 101 -24.73 -24.81 -6.78
N LYS A 102 -23.63 -24.13 -6.42
CA LYS A 102 -22.53 -24.73 -5.63
C LYS A 102 -22.32 -23.98 -4.32
N GLU A 103 -21.87 -24.73 -3.31
CA GLU A 103 -21.58 -24.25 -1.95
C GLU A 103 -20.74 -22.97 -1.97
N ASP A 104 -21.03 -22.05 -1.04
CA ASP A 104 -20.40 -20.74 -0.90
C ASP A 104 -18.87 -20.80 -1.13
N PRO A 105 -18.28 -19.79 -1.81
CA PRO A 105 -16.84 -19.73 -2.01
C PRO A 105 -16.14 -19.94 -0.67
N ALA A 106 -15.22 -20.92 -0.61
CA ALA A 106 -14.60 -21.37 0.61
C ALA A 106 -14.11 -20.18 1.44
N GLU A 107 -14.72 -19.99 2.62
CA GLU A 107 -14.36 -18.89 3.50
C GLU A 107 -12.84 -18.90 3.76
N PRO A 108 -12.21 -17.71 3.80
CA PRO A 108 -10.79 -17.61 4.14
C PRO A 108 -10.57 -18.25 5.52
N ALA A 109 -9.77 -19.32 5.55
CA ALA A 109 -9.46 -20.07 6.76
C ALA A 109 -8.20 -19.54 7.44
N LEU A 110 -8.16 -19.62 8.77
CA LEU A 110 -6.97 -19.36 9.56
C LEU A 110 -5.83 -20.30 9.15
N ASP A 111 -4.58 -19.83 9.14
CA ASP A 111 -3.43 -20.70 8.87
C ASP A 111 -3.18 -21.64 10.07
N PRO A 112 -3.43 -22.96 9.94
CA PRO A 112 -3.26 -23.89 11.06
C PRO A 112 -1.81 -23.92 11.57
N GLY A 113 -0.83 -23.69 10.71
CA GLY A 113 0.59 -23.67 11.07
C GLY A 113 0.97 -22.46 11.94
N CYS A 114 0.27 -21.34 11.78
CA CYS A 114 0.49 -20.16 12.61
C CYS A 114 -0.06 -20.33 14.04
N TRP A 115 -1.16 -21.06 14.18
CA TRP A 115 -1.97 -21.14 15.40
C TRP A 115 -1.85 -22.46 16.17
N GLU A 116 -1.07 -23.44 15.69
CA GLU A 116 -0.92 -24.73 16.39
C GLU A 116 -0.44 -24.55 17.84
N GLY A 117 -1.34 -24.80 18.80
CA GLY A 117 -1.08 -24.68 20.24
C GLY A 117 -0.91 -23.24 20.74
N LYS A 118 -1.47 -22.26 20.03
CA LYS A 118 -1.35 -20.83 20.35
C LYS A 118 -2.69 -20.10 20.19
N GLU A 119 -2.81 -18.99 20.90
CA GLU A 119 -3.93 -18.03 20.79
C GLU A 119 -3.38 -16.59 20.69
N GLY A 120 -4.24 -15.62 20.35
CA GLY A 120 -3.87 -14.21 20.20
C GLY A 120 -4.27 -13.63 18.84
N TYR A 121 -3.49 -12.67 18.33
CA TYR A 121 -3.85 -11.98 17.09
C TYR A 121 -2.69 -11.79 16.11
N ILE A 122 -3.04 -11.81 14.82
CA ILE A 122 -2.21 -11.33 13.71
C ILE A 122 -3.02 -10.27 12.97
N HIS A 123 -2.78 -9.00 13.31
CA HIS A 123 -3.41 -7.88 12.63
C HIS A 123 -2.51 -7.36 11.52
N ARG A 124 -3.11 -7.00 10.39
CA ARG A 124 -2.39 -6.66 9.17
C ARG A 124 -2.90 -5.35 8.57
N ARG A 125 -1.97 -4.49 8.20
CA ARG A 125 -2.25 -3.20 7.58
C ARG A 125 -1.46 -3.04 6.30
N VAL A 126 -2.17 -2.79 5.19
CA VAL A 126 -1.53 -2.43 3.92
C VAL A 126 -0.88 -1.05 4.02
N ASN A 127 0.41 -0.99 3.69
CA ASN A 127 1.25 0.22 3.65
C ASN A 127 1.66 0.59 2.22
N TYR A 128 1.63 -0.37 1.30
CA TYR A 128 1.87 -0.15 -0.12
C TYR A 128 1.17 -1.23 -0.94
N ILE A 129 0.64 -0.88 -2.11
CA ILE A 129 0.28 -1.85 -3.15
C ILE A 129 0.65 -1.30 -4.52
N GLY A 130 1.23 -2.16 -5.35
CA GLY A 130 1.44 -1.92 -6.78
C GLY A 130 0.90 -3.10 -7.59
N ASN A 131 1.33 -3.23 -8.85
CA ASN A 131 0.81 -4.28 -9.74
C ASN A 131 1.01 -5.71 -9.20
N ASP A 132 2.21 -6.01 -8.68
CA ASP A 132 2.59 -7.40 -8.37
C ASP A 132 3.01 -7.63 -6.90
N TYR A 133 3.13 -6.56 -6.11
CA TYR A 133 3.55 -6.64 -4.72
C TYR A 133 2.70 -5.78 -3.80
N VAL A 134 2.48 -6.28 -2.58
CA VAL A 134 1.85 -5.56 -1.48
C VAL A 134 2.83 -5.51 -0.30
N SER A 135 3.02 -4.33 0.29
CA SER A 135 3.71 -4.19 1.57
C SER A 135 2.72 -4.07 2.71
N VAL A 136 2.93 -4.87 3.74
CA VAL A 136 2.06 -5.00 4.89
C VAL A 136 2.87 -4.79 6.15
N GLU A 137 2.25 -4.15 7.13
CA GLU A 137 2.72 -4.18 8.51
C GLU A 137 1.87 -5.16 9.30
N GLU A 138 2.55 -6.06 10.00
CA GLU A 138 1.95 -7.11 10.80
C GLU A 138 2.24 -6.83 12.28
N ARG A 139 1.18 -6.80 13.10
CA ARG A 139 1.31 -6.81 14.55
C ARG A 139 0.85 -8.16 15.05
N ILE A 140 1.76 -8.88 15.69
CA ILE A 140 1.60 -10.28 16.05
C ILE A 140 1.73 -10.40 17.55
N LYS A 141 0.68 -10.88 18.21
CA LYS A 141 0.71 -11.31 19.60
C LYS A 141 0.26 -12.76 19.66
N GLN A 142 1.14 -13.64 20.13
CA GLN A 142 0.82 -15.06 20.29
C GLN A 142 1.18 -15.52 21.68
N GLU A 143 0.25 -16.21 22.34
CA GLU A 143 0.44 -16.88 23.62
C GLU A 143 0.43 -18.39 23.41
N SER A 144 1.44 -19.08 23.98
CA SER A 144 1.55 -20.53 23.93
C SER A 144 0.68 -21.18 24.99
N LEU A 145 -0.22 -22.07 24.56
CA LEU A 145 -1.11 -22.82 25.45
C LEU A 145 -0.38 -23.87 26.30
N ARG A 146 0.88 -24.17 25.97
CA ARG A 146 1.67 -25.20 26.66
C ARG A 146 2.40 -24.65 27.90
N ASP A 147 2.92 -23.44 27.81
CA ASP A 147 3.79 -22.85 28.84
C ASP A 147 3.40 -21.42 29.25
N GLY A 148 2.32 -20.88 28.68
CA GLY A 148 1.83 -19.53 28.96
C GLY A 148 2.79 -18.42 28.50
N SER A 149 3.75 -18.75 27.62
CA SER A 149 4.68 -17.74 27.11
C SER A 149 4.01 -16.85 26.08
N THR A 150 4.04 -15.53 26.29
CA THR A 150 3.56 -14.54 25.33
C THR A 150 4.72 -14.02 24.49
N SER A 151 4.51 -13.96 23.18
CA SER A 151 5.39 -13.29 22.23
C SER A 151 4.64 -12.16 21.55
N GLU A 152 5.27 -10.99 21.49
CA GLU A 152 4.74 -9.85 20.76
C GLU A 152 5.84 -9.32 19.83
N LYS A 153 5.48 -9.07 18.57
CA LYS A 153 6.39 -8.49 17.59
C LYS A 153 5.63 -7.72 16.53
N SER A 154 6.36 -6.82 15.90
CA SER A 154 5.89 -6.01 14.80
C SER A 154 6.82 -6.17 13.60
N GLN A 155 6.27 -6.50 12.44
CA GLN A 155 7.05 -6.78 11.24
C GLN A 155 6.54 -5.97 10.06
N ARG A 156 7.45 -5.60 9.17
CA ARG A 156 7.11 -5.12 7.84
C ARG A 156 7.41 -6.23 6.87
N ARG A 157 6.50 -6.54 5.96
CA ARG A 157 6.68 -7.60 4.96
C ARG A 157 6.23 -7.15 3.60
N ILE A 158 6.81 -7.77 2.57
CA ILE A 158 6.34 -7.68 1.20
C ILE A 158 5.89 -9.07 0.76
N PHE A 159 4.71 -9.13 0.15
CA PHE A 159 4.14 -10.33 -0.44
C PHE A 159 3.94 -10.09 -1.93
N ALA A 160 4.14 -11.13 -2.73
CA ALA A 160 3.67 -11.13 -4.11
C ALA A 160 2.13 -11.20 -4.09
N VAL A 161 1.46 -10.43 -4.94
CA VAL A 161 -0.01 -10.46 -5.03
C VAL A 161 -0.52 -11.88 -5.34
N ASP A 162 0.21 -12.61 -6.19
CA ASP A 162 -0.12 -13.99 -6.56
C ASP A 162 0.12 -15.02 -5.44
N SER A 163 0.75 -14.64 -4.32
CA SER A 163 0.90 -15.52 -3.15
C SER A 163 -0.20 -15.34 -2.12
N LEU A 164 -1.15 -14.44 -2.33
CA LEU A 164 -2.31 -14.23 -1.45
C LEU A 164 -3.40 -15.26 -1.74
N PRO A 165 -4.10 -15.81 -0.73
CA PRO A 165 -4.03 -15.47 0.71
C PRO A 165 -2.98 -16.25 1.51
N VAL A 166 -2.12 -17.06 0.87
CA VAL A 166 -1.12 -17.91 1.56
C VAL A 166 -0.01 -17.10 2.24
N MET A 167 0.17 -15.81 1.89
CA MET A 167 1.03 -14.86 2.61
C MET A 167 2.49 -15.31 2.74
N LYS A 168 3.07 -15.81 1.65
CA LYS A 168 4.51 -16.15 1.60
C LYS A 168 5.35 -14.88 1.41
N ALA A 169 6.08 -14.46 2.45
CA ALA A 169 6.93 -13.28 2.42
C ALA A 169 8.07 -13.41 1.41
N VAL A 170 8.35 -12.32 0.69
CA VAL A 170 9.43 -12.24 -0.30
C VAL A 170 10.71 -11.77 0.39
N LYS A 171 11.81 -12.52 0.26
CA LYS A 171 13.10 -12.10 0.80
C LYS A 171 13.62 -10.86 0.07
N PHE A 172 14.35 -10.02 0.79
CA PHE A 172 14.94 -8.82 0.21
C PHE A 172 15.92 -9.12 -0.92
N SER A 173 16.72 -10.19 -0.81
CA SER A 173 17.62 -10.63 -1.90
C SER A 173 16.88 -11.07 -3.16
N ASP A 174 15.72 -11.73 -3.00
CA ASP A 174 14.89 -12.16 -4.12
C ASP A 174 14.26 -10.96 -4.86
N LEU A 175 13.96 -9.87 -4.13
CA LEU A 175 13.33 -8.66 -4.67
C LEU A 175 14.34 -7.65 -5.24
N ALA A 176 15.41 -7.35 -4.48
CA ALA A 176 16.36 -6.27 -4.77
C ALA A 176 17.75 -6.75 -5.23
N GLY A 177 17.97 -8.07 -5.26
CA GLY A 177 19.24 -8.70 -5.61
C GLY A 177 20.13 -8.98 -4.38
N PRO A 178 20.99 -10.01 -4.43
CA PRO A 178 21.84 -10.41 -3.31
C PRO A 178 22.84 -9.32 -2.89
N GLU A 179 23.30 -8.49 -3.82
CA GLU A 179 24.23 -7.38 -3.53
C GLU A 179 23.58 -6.29 -2.65
N ALA A 180 22.25 -6.16 -2.71
CA ALA A 180 21.50 -5.15 -1.96
C ALA A 180 21.42 -5.47 -0.46
N VAL A 181 21.55 -6.74 -0.05
CA VAL A 181 21.44 -7.20 1.35
C VAL A 181 22.42 -6.48 2.28
N ALA A 182 23.62 -6.15 1.78
CA ALA A 182 24.61 -5.39 2.54
C ALA A 182 24.09 -4.01 2.98
N ALA A 183 23.26 -3.35 2.17
CA ALA A 183 22.66 -2.07 2.52
C ALA A 183 21.58 -2.20 3.60
N MET A 184 20.82 -3.29 3.58
CA MET A 184 19.88 -3.61 4.67
C MET A 184 20.62 -3.82 5.97
N GLU A 185 21.69 -4.62 5.95
CA GLU A 185 22.49 -4.90 7.14
C GLU A 185 23.15 -3.64 7.69
N HIS A 186 23.71 -2.79 6.82
CA HIS A 186 24.30 -1.53 7.22
C HIS A 186 23.27 -0.57 7.85
N GLY A 187 22.07 -0.47 7.27
CA GLY A 187 20.96 0.32 7.83
C GLY A 187 20.56 -0.16 9.23
N ARG A 188 20.48 -1.47 9.41
CA ARG A 188 20.17 -2.12 10.69
C ARG A 188 21.26 -1.85 11.74
N GLN A 189 22.53 -2.07 11.40
CA GLN A 189 23.66 -1.82 12.31
C GLN A 189 23.73 -0.37 12.75
N LYS A 190 23.48 0.57 11.84
CA LYS A 190 23.42 2.00 12.16
C LYS A 190 22.34 2.31 13.21
N LEU A 191 21.14 1.75 13.06
CA LEU A 191 20.07 1.93 14.04
C LEU A 191 20.43 1.31 15.40
N LEU A 192 21.01 0.11 15.41
CA LEU A 192 21.45 -0.54 16.65
C LEU A 192 22.47 0.28 17.42
N GLN A 193 23.44 0.87 16.72
CA GLN A 193 24.42 1.79 17.32
C GLN A 193 23.74 3.04 17.90
N GLN A 194 22.77 3.61 17.18
CA GLN A 194 22.01 4.79 17.66
C GLN A 194 21.21 4.48 18.93
N LEU A 195 20.64 3.28 19.05
CA LEU A 195 19.89 2.85 20.23
C LEU A 195 20.79 2.35 21.37
N GLY A 196 22.08 2.15 21.12
CA GLY A 196 23.04 1.60 22.09
C GLY A 196 22.82 0.11 22.37
N LEU A 197 22.15 -0.61 21.45
CA LEU A 197 21.86 -2.03 21.59
C LEU A 197 23.05 -2.86 21.08
N LYS A 198 23.57 -3.77 21.92
CA LYS A 198 24.64 -4.71 21.56
C LYS A 198 24.11 -6.09 21.12
N GLN A 199 22.81 -6.18 20.89
CA GLN A 199 22.12 -7.46 20.70
C GLN A 199 22.53 -8.11 19.38
N LYS A 200 22.80 -9.43 19.41
CA LYS A 200 22.96 -10.24 18.21
C LYS A 200 21.57 -10.54 17.65
N PHE A 201 21.08 -9.68 16.77
CA PHE A 201 19.92 -10.00 15.95
C PHE A 201 20.29 -11.08 14.94
N ASN A 202 19.34 -11.96 14.60
CA ASN A 202 19.57 -12.94 13.55
C ASN A 202 19.89 -12.18 12.24
N LEU A 203 21.10 -12.38 11.71
CA LEU A 203 21.61 -11.68 10.52
C LEU A 203 20.93 -12.14 9.22
N GLN A 204 20.05 -13.15 9.30
CA GLN A 204 19.39 -13.79 8.16
C GLN A 204 17.91 -13.41 8.00
N ASP A 205 17.39 -12.49 8.83
CA ASP A 205 16.01 -12.00 8.68
C ASP A 205 15.95 -10.99 7.51
N GLU A 206 15.81 -11.53 6.31
CA GLU A 206 15.65 -10.76 5.06
C GLU A 206 14.17 -10.53 4.71
N ASP A 207 13.22 -10.89 5.57
CA ASP A 207 11.79 -10.73 5.32
C ASP A 207 11.13 -9.59 6.11
N ASN A 208 11.82 -9.03 7.12
CA ASN A 208 11.33 -7.91 7.91
C ASN A 208 11.64 -6.53 7.29
N TYR A 209 11.08 -6.28 6.11
CA TYR A 209 11.14 -5.00 5.41
C TYR A 209 9.86 -4.69 4.64
N GLY A 210 9.67 -3.43 4.31
CA GLY A 210 8.54 -2.95 3.53
C GLY A 210 8.84 -1.66 2.81
N LEU A 211 7.80 -1.10 2.18
CA LEU A 211 7.85 0.19 1.50
C LEU A 211 7.16 1.27 2.34
N ALA A 212 7.69 2.49 2.25
CA ALA A 212 7.10 3.68 2.86
C ALA A 212 7.29 4.90 1.95
N ARG A 213 6.39 5.87 2.05
CA ARG A 213 6.50 7.15 1.37
C ARG A 213 7.50 8.07 2.06
N LYS A 214 8.26 8.82 1.26
CA LYS A 214 9.10 9.92 1.73
C LYS A 214 9.36 10.93 0.61
N MET A 215 8.75 12.11 0.73
CA MET A 215 9.07 13.31 -0.07
C MET A 215 9.12 13.03 -1.59
N GLY A 216 8.09 12.40 -2.13
CA GLY A 216 7.99 12.07 -3.55
C GLY A 216 8.36 10.64 -3.92
N TYR A 217 9.03 9.91 -3.03
CA TYR A 217 9.56 8.58 -3.32
C TYR A 217 8.98 7.49 -2.44
N TRP A 218 8.86 6.30 -3.01
CA TRP A 218 8.81 5.05 -2.25
C TRP A 218 10.22 4.63 -1.87
N ILE A 219 10.44 4.30 -0.59
CA ILE A 219 11.73 3.85 -0.06
C ILE A 219 11.57 2.56 0.73
N PHE A 220 12.61 1.74 0.74
CA PHE A 220 12.65 0.56 1.60
C PHE A 220 12.92 0.93 3.07
N LYS A 221 12.18 0.28 3.96
CA LYS A 221 12.29 0.37 5.41
C LYS A 221 12.40 -1.02 6.01
N GLY A 222 13.41 -1.24 6.85
CA GLY A 222 13.46 -2.42 7.72
C GLY A 222 13.00 -2.08 9.13
N ARG A 223 12.63 -3.08 9.92
CA ARG A 223 12.20 -2.91 11.32
C ARG A 223 12.98 -3.82 12.25
N ILE A 224 13.27 -3.33 13.45
CA ILE A 224 13.75 -4.15 14.56
C ILE A 224 12.75 -4.09 15.72
N ASN A 225 12.66 -5.19 16.47
CA ASN A 225 11.92 -5.27 17.73
C ASN A 225 12.93 -5.45 18.86
N TYR A 226 12.84 -4.68 19.92
CA TYR A 226 13.79 -4.74 21.05
C TYR A 226 13.05 -4.59 22.38
N PRO A 227 13.55 -5.20 23.46
CA PRO A 227 12.91 -5.06 24.77
C PRO A 227 13.04 -3.62 25.26
N GLN A 228 11.98 -3.11 25.88
CA GLN A 228 11.99 -1.81 26.54
C GLN A 228 13.08 -1.75 27.64
N LYS A 229 13.83 -0.63 27.71
CA LYS A 229 14.88 -0.45 28.73
C LYS A 229 14.28 -0.53 30.14
N GLY A 230 14.74 -1.52 30.92
CA GLY A 230 14.25 -1.81 32.27
C GLY A 230 13.62 -3.21 32.42
N GLY A 231 13.32 -3.88 31.30
CA GLY A 231 13.03 -5.31 31.30
C GLY A 231 14.33 -6.10 31.32
N GLU A 232 14.68 -6.70 32.46
CA GLU A 232 15.77 -7.67 32.51
C GLU A 232 15.45 -8.83 31.57
N ALA A 233 16.35 -9.10 30.62
CA ALA A 233 16.35 -10.36 29.89
C ALA A 233 16.65 -11.50 30.88
N GLY A 234 15.61 -12.02 31.53
CA GLY A 234 15.71 -13.16 32.45
C GLY A 234 14.86 -13.11 33.73
N ALA A 235 14.15 -12.03 34.06
CA ALA A 235 13.36 -11.97 35.30
C ALA A 235 11.93 -12.51 35.13
N ARG A 236 11.78 -13.84 35.21
CA ARG A 236 10.49 -14.48 35.52
C ARG A 236 10.26 -14.39 37.03
N GLU A 237 9.52 -13.39 37.50
CA GLU A 237 8.93 -13.50 38.84
C GLU A 237 7.47 -13.08 39.00
N ASN A 238 6.82 -12.31 38.09
CA ASN A 238 5.39 -11.98 38.27
C ASN A 238 4.67 -11.60 36.97
N GLY A 239 4.59 -12.49 35.98
CA GLY A 239 3.65 -12.37 34.84
C GLY A 239 3.68 -11.06 34.04
N ASN A 240 4.76 -10.28 34.12
CA ASN A 240 4.82 -8.95 33.52
C ASN A 240 5.24 -9.10 32.07
N THR A 241 4.38 -8.66 31.16
CA THR A 241 4.57 -8.68 29.70
C THR A 241 5.88 -7.98 29.34
N ASN A 242 6.79 -8.65 28.64
CA ASN A 242 7.89 -7.97 27.96
C ASN A 242 7.27 -7.01 26.94
N THR A 243 7.18 -5.73 27.27
CA THR A 243 6.80 -4.70 26.30
C THR A 243 7.96 -4.55 25.31
N TYR A 244 7.66 -4.78 24.03
CA TYR A 244 8.61 -4.59 22.94
C TYR A 244 8.45 -3.21 22.35
N GLU A 245 9.58 -2.54 22.12
CA GLU A 245 9.65 -1.34 21.31
C GLU A 245 10.04 -1.72 19.89
N GLU A 246 9.53 -0.97 18.92
CA GLU A 246 9.87 -1.11 17.51
C GLU A 246 10.62 0.13 17.01
N ALA A 247 11.52 -0.08 16.05
CA ALA A 247 12.18 1.02 15.38
C ALA A 247 12.46 0.68 13.91
N ASP A 248 12.17 1.64 13.04
CA ASP A 248 12.40 1.53 11.61
C ASP A 248 13.75 2.12 11.19
N TYR A 249 14.43 1.48 10.25
CA TYR A 249 15.64 1.98 9.60
C TYR A 249 15.46 2.08 8.09
N ASN A 250 16.18 3.01 7.47
CA ASN A 250 16.19 3.13 6.01
C ASN A 250 17.14 2.08 5.42
N ILE A 251 16.69 1.42 4.35
CA ILE A 251 17.54 0.58 3.50
C ILE A 251 17.90 1.44 2.30
N THR A 252 19.19 1.76 2.12
CA THR A 252 19.66 2.68 1.07
C THR A 252 19.76 1.99 -0.28
N VAL A 253 18.62 1.49 -0.75
CA VAL A 253 18.44 0.82 -2.05
C VAL A 253 17.21 1.43 -2.69
N ILE A 254 17.31 1.78 -3.97
CA ILE A 254 16.17 2.27 -4.74
C ILE A 254 15.28 1.06 -5.05
N PRO A 255 13.97 1.09 -4.72
CA PRO A 255 13.06 0.04 -5.13
C PRO A 255 13.14 -0.22 -6.64
N PRO A 256 13.31 -1.48 -7.08
CA PRO A 256 13.32 -1.83 -8.49
C PRO A 256 12.01 -1.43 -9.19
N ASP A 257 12.07 -1.22 -10.50
CA ASP A 257 10.94 -0.81 -11.34
C ASP A 257 9.81 -1.85 -11.41
N HIS A 258 10.14 -3.14 -11.30
CA HIS A 258 9.16 -4.22 -11.18
C HIS A 258 8.44 -4.26 -9.81
N VAL A 259 8.91 -3.48 -8.82
CA VAL A 259 8.25 -3.35 -7.51
C VAL A 259 7.44 -2.06 -7.46
N VAL A 260 8.06 -0.94 -7.86
CA VAL A 260 7.46 0.39 -7.84
C VAL A 260 7.60 1.02 -9.23
N PHE A 261 6.49 1.06 -9.96
CA PHE A 261 6.44 1.71 -11.26
C PHE A 261 6.49 3.24 -11.09
N TYR A 262 7.34 3.92 -11.87
CA TYR A 262 7.51 5.38 -11.82
C TYR A 262 7.86 5.97 -10.44
N ASN A 263 8.88 5.45 -9.76
CA ASN A 263 9.42 6.04 -8.53
C ASN A 263 10.30 7.29 -8.79
N ASN A 264 9.77 8.27 -9.54
CA ASN A 264 10.49 9.47 -9.95
C ASN A 264 9.70 10.74 -9.62
N LEU A 265 10.43 11.78 -9.20
CA LEU A 265 9.89 13.09 -8.88
C LEU A 265 10.29 14.11 -9.95
N ASN A 266 9.32 14.50 -10.78
CA ASN A 266 9.51 15.42 -11.90
C ASN A 266 9.45 16.91 -11.51
N ILE A 267 9.32 17.22 -10.22
CA ILE A 267 9.40 18.58 -9.67
C ILE A 267 10.31 18.55 -8.45
N PRO A 268 11.39 19.34 -8.38
CA PRO A 268 12.23 19.42 -7.20
C PRO A 268 11.40 19.68 -5.93
N TRP A 269 11.63 18.89 -4.87
CA TRP A 269 10.88 19.00 -3.60
C TRP A 269 10.87 20.42 -3.04
N THR A 270 11.97 21.17 -3.19
CA THR A 270 12.07 22.57 -2.78
C THR A 270 11.07 23.47 -3.52
N ARG A 271 10.84 23.24 -4.82
CA ARG A 271 9.81 23.97 -5.58
C ARG A 271 8.41 23.63 -5.10
N VAL A 272 8.15 22.37 -4.78
CA VAL A 272 6.87 21.94 -4.18
C VAL A 272 6.65 22.66 -2.85
N LYS A 273 7.63 22.65 -1.93
CA LYS A 273 7.51 23.33 -0.62
C LYS A 273 7.41 24.84 -0.72
N ASN A 274 8.07 25.46 -1.69
CA ASN A 274 7.95 26.90 -1.92
C ASN A 274 6.54 27.28 -2.41
N HIS A 275 5.89 26.41 -3.19
CA HIS A 275 4.54 26.65 -3.70
C HIS A 275 3.46 26.25 -2.69
N VAL A 276 3.63 25.11 -2.02
CA VAL A 276 2.72 24.56 -0.99
C VAL A 276 3.53 24.26 0.28
N PRO A 277 3.69 25.23 1.20
CA PRO A 277 4.49 25.04 2.41
C PRO A 277 4.02 23.91 3.33
N SER A 278 2.73 23.55 3.31
CA SER A 278 2.15 22.44 4.08
C SER A 278 2.37 21.07 3.44
N ALA A 279 3.00 20.96 2.26
CA ALA A 279 3.21 19.69 1.60
C ALA A 279 4.03 18.72 2.47
N ILE A 280 3.54 17.49 2.59
CA ILE A 280 4.20 16.35 3.24
C ILE A 280 4.67 15.31 2.22
N ASP A 281 3.99 15.24 1.07
CA ASP A 281 4.34 14.35 -0.03
C ASP A 281 3.86 14.90 -1.38
N VAL A 282 4.30 14.28 -2.48
CA VAL A 282 3.90 14.67 -3.84
C VAL A 282 4.02 13.49 -4.82
N PHE A 283 3.11 13.44 -5.79
CA PHE A 283 3.16 12.49 -6.90
C PHE A 283 3.21 13.28 -8.20
N THR A 284 4.09 12.90 -9.12
CA THR A 284 4.21 13.56 -10.42
C THR A 284 4.08 12.57 -11.54
N SER A 285 3.21 12.89 -12.49
CA SER A 285 2.95 12.07 -13.66
C SER A 285 4.21 11.81 -14.50
N PRO A 286 4.31 10.62 -15.13
CA PRO A 286 5.36 10.35 -16.12
C PRO A 286 5.31 11.28 -17.33
N ALA A 287 4.11 11.72 -17.73
CA ALA A 287 3.88 12.69 -18.80
C ALA A 287 4.25 14.14 -18.42
N LYS A 288 4.59 14.40 -17.14
CA LYS A 288 5.01 15.71 -16.61
C LYS A 288 3.96 16.81 -16.80
N ASP A 289 2.69 16.46 -16.75
CA ASP A 289 1.53 17.34 -16.96
C ASP A 289 0.57 17.41 -15.75
N LEU A 290 0.64 16.44 -14.83
CA LEU A 290 -0.17 16.34 -13.62
C LEU A 290 0.70 16.10 -12.37
N ALA A 291 0.40 16.83 -11.30
CA ALA A 291 0.97 16.62 -9.96
C ALA A 291 -0.13 16.58 -8.89
N LEU A 292 0.06 15.71 -7.90
CA LEU A 292 -0.80 15.61 -6.72
C LEU A 292 0.05 15.93 -5.50
N VAL A 293 -0.19 17.09 -4.88
CA VAL A 293 0.53 17.52 -3.67
C VAL A 293 -0.28 17.12 -2.45
N VAL A 294 0.30 16.32 -1.57
CA VAL A 294 -0.37 15.80 -0.36
C VAL A 294 -0.01 16.67 0.84
N THR A 295 -1.03 17.01 1.62
CA THR A 295 -0.93 17.70 2.91
C THR A 295 -1.51 16.80 4.01
N ASP A 296 -1.57 17.29 5.25
CA ASP A 296 -2.24 16.62 6.36
C ASP A 296 -3.77 16.55 6.22
N LYS A 297 -4.37 17.35 5.32
CA LYS A 297 -5.84 17.53 5.23
C LYS A 297 -6.43 17.23 3.87
N GLU A 298 -5.61 17.25 2.82
CA GLU A 298 -6.10 17.17 1.45
C GLU A 298 -4.98 16.84 0.46
N ILE A 299 -5.42 16.39 -0.72
CA ILE A 299 -4.61 16.26 -1.93
C ILE A 299 -4.99 17.40 -2.87
N ILE A 300 -4.00 18.20 -3.24
CA ILE A 300 -4.17 19.33 -4.16
C ILE A 300 -3.66 18.92 -5.54
N VAL A 301 -4.56 18.92 -6.52
CA VAL A 301 -4.26 18.50 -7.90
C VAL A 301 -3.83 19.72 -8.70
N TYR A 302 -2.68 19.64 -9.35
CA TYR A 302 -2.10 20.72 -10.16
C TYR A 302 -1.78 20.25 -11.57
N ARG A 303 -1.89 21.15 -12.54
CA ARG A 303 -1.14 20.99 -13.78
C ARG A 303 0.34 21.20 -13.54
N MET A 304 1.14 20.51 -14.31
CA MET A 304 2.57 20.72 -14.38
C MET A 304 2.95 21.41 -15.69
N TYR A 305 3.88 22.34 -15.59
CA TYR A 305 4.55 22.92 -16.75
C TYR A 305 6.00 23.21 -16.42
N GLN A 306 6.94 22.71 -17.23
CA GLN A 306 8.38 22.92 -17.06
C GLN A 306 8.85 22.71 -15.60
N GLU A 307 8.51 21.58 -15.00
CA GLU A 307 8.89 21.21 -13.62
C GLU A 307 8.41 22.21 -12.54
N ASN A 308 7.26 22.85 -12.77
CA ASN A 308 6.59 23.73 -11.82
C ASN A 308 5.10 23.37 -11.70
N LEU A 309 4.52 23.69 -10.54
CA LEU A 309 3.09 23.62 -10.31
C LEU A 309 2.43 24.86 -10.91
N ALA A 310 1.51 24.67 -11.85
CA ALA A 310 0.78 25.76 -12.48
C ALA A 310 -0.42 26.16 -11.61
N ALA A 311 -0.55 27.45 -11.30
CA ALA A 311 -1.70 27.99 -10.57
C ALA A 311 -2.80 28.45 -11.55
N PRO A 312 -4.09 28.36 -11.16
CA PRO A 312 -4.62 27.80 -9.91
C PRO A 312 -4.60 26.24 -9.89
N PRO A 313 -4.76 25.59 -8.71
CA PRO A 313 -4.99 24.15 -8.66
C PRO A 313 -6.24 23.76 -9.45
N LEU A 314 -6.23 22.53 -9.98
CA LEU A 314 -7.35 21.95 -10.71
C LEU A 314 -8.45 21.47 -9.78
N GLU A 315 -8.07 20.88 -8.64
CA GLU A 315 -9.01 20.28 -7.68
C GLU A 315 -8.37 20.16 -6.30
N ARG A 316 -9.20 20.09 -5.26
CA ARG A 316 -8.79 19.88 -3.87
C ARG A 316 -9.63 18.75 -3.27
N ILE A 317 -8.99 17.62 -3.03
CA ILE A 317 -9.65 16.40 -2.56
C ILE A 317 -9.40 16.28 -1.05
N PRO A 318 -10.43 16.32 -0.19
CA PRO A 318 -10.25 16.22 1.26
C PRO A 318 -9.76 14.83 1.67
N LEU A 319 -8.84 14.79 2.64
CA LEU A 319 -8.39 13.59 3.31
C LEU A 319 -9.14 13.42 4.63
N LYS A 320 -9.36 12.16 5.02
CA LYS A 320 -9.78 11.82 6.39
C LYS A 320 -8.60 12.04 7.34
N GLU A 321 -8.88 12.21 8.63
CA GLU A 321 -7.83 12.37 9.64
C GLU A 321 -6.90 11.14 9.64
N GLY A 322 -5.58 11.39 9.55
CA GLY A 322 -4.57 10.32 9.50
C GLY A 322 -4.54 9.51 8.20
N GLU A 323 -5.26 9.93 7.15
CA GLU A 323 -5.31 9.20 5.89
C GLU A 323 -3.99 9.30 5.10
N GLU A 324 -3.47 8.15 4.67
CA GLU A 324 -2.19 8.02 3.98
C GLU A 324 -2.36 7.43 2.57
N VAL A 325 -1.51 7.86 1.64
CA VAL A 325 -1.44 7.27 0.30
C VAL A 325 -0.63 5.96 0.33
N ILE A 326 -1.27 4.87 -0.08
CA ILE A 326 -0.69 3.52 -0.15
C ILE A 326 -0.48 3.02 -1.59
N MET A 327 -1.00 3.72 -2.60
CA MET A 327 -0.87 3.32 -4.02
C MET A 327 -0.90 4.54 -4.91
N ALA A 328 -0.10 4.53 -5.98
CA ALA A 328 -0.17 5.51 -7.06
C ALA A 328 0.18 4.84 -8.40
N GLU A 329 -0.84 4.46 -9.16
CA GLU A 329 -0.70 3.75 -10.44
C GLU A 329 -1.09 4.66 -11.60
N TRP A 330 -0.17 4.87 -12.54
CA TRP A 330 -0.34 5.85 -13.62
C TRP A 330 -0.87 5.22 -14.91
N ALA A 331 -1.91 5.83 -15.47
CA ALA A 331 -2.43 5.50 -16.79
C ALA A 331 -2.06 6.61 -17.79
N LEU A 332 -1.60 6.22 -18.98
CA LEU A 332 -1.20 7.14 -20.06
C LEU A 332 -1.94 6.79 -21.35
N GLY A 333 -2.34 7.82 -22.10
CA GLY A 333 -3.02 7.65 -23.39
C GLY A 333 -4.28 6.79 -23.25
N HIS A 334 -4.44 5.80 -24.14
CA HIS A 334 -5.63 4.93 -24.19
C HIS A 334 -5.98 4.21 -22.87
N TYR A 335 -5.01 4.01 -21.95
CA TYR A 335 -5.32 3.45 -20.64
C TYR A 335 -6.21 4.35 -19.80
N VAL A 336 -6.17 5.67 -19.99
CA VAL A 336 -7.01 6.63 -19.22
C VAL A 336 -8.48 6.40 -19.52
N GLU A 337 -8.85 6.27 -20.80
CA GLU A 337 -10.23 5.98 -21.21
C GLU A 337 -10.68 4.61 -20.67
N ASN A 338 -9.86 3.57 -20.84
CA ASN A 338 -10.17 2.23 -20.36
C ASN A 338 -10.36 2.19 -18.84
N TRP A 339 -9.47 2.79 -18.07
CA TRP A 339 -9.53 2.79 -16.60
C TRP A 339 -10.69 3.63 -16.08
N THR A 340 -11.00 4.73 -16.77
CA THR A 340 -12.20 5.55 -16.46
C THR A 340 -13.47 4.70 -16.60
N LEU A 341 -13.61 3.97 -17.72
CA LEU A 341 -14.76 3.10 -17.94
C LEU A 341 -14.84 1.98 -16.90
N THR A 342 -13.70 1.35 -16.56
CA THR A 342 -13.64 0.32 -15.51
C THR A 342 -14.11 0.86 -14.17
N CYS A 343 -13.63 2.03 -13.74
CA CYS A 343 -14.02 2.63 -12.46
C CYS A 343 -15.51 3.02 -12.43
N GLN A 344 -16.03 3.59 -13.51
CA GLN A 344 -17.45 3.94 -13.62
C GLN A 344 -18.34 2.70 -13.59
N THR A 345 -17.93 1.64 -14.28
CA THR A 345 -18.67 0.36 -14.30
C THR A 345 -18.66 -0.29 -12.93
N TYR A 346 -17.53 -0.25 -12.22
CA TYR A 346 -17.41 -0.77 -10.87
C TYR A 346 -18.37 -0.05 -9.91
N LEU A 347 -18.37 1.30 -9.91
CA LEU A 347 -19.26 2.09 -9.06
C LEU A 347 -20.74 1.86 -9.36
N ALA A 348 -21.12 1.84 -10.63
CA ALA A 348 -22.51 1.58 -11.03
C ALA A 348 -23.01 0.21 -10.53
N ARG A 349 -22.12 -0.78 -10.36
CA ARG A 349 -22.47 -2.10 -9.81
C ARG A 349 -22.60 -2.08 -8.29
N GLU A 350 -21.74 -1.36 -7.59
CA GLU A 350 -21.84 -1.22 -6.12
C GLU A 350 -23.15 -0.50 -5.73
N ASP A 351 -23.53 0.56 -6.46
CA ASP A 351 -24.80 1.27 -6.23
C ASP A 351 -26.02 0.34 -6.37
N ILE A 352 -25.99 -0.59 -7.33
CA ILE A 352 -27.07 -1.59 -7.51
C ILE A 352 -27.10 -2.59 -6.36
N ARG A 353 -25.93 -2.98 -5.82
CA ARG A 353 -25.82 -3.96 -4.72
C ARG A 353 -26.26 -3.36 -3.37
N GLU A 354 -26.07 -2.06 -3.15
CA GLU A 354 -26.53 -1.38 -1.92
C GLU A 354 -28.05 -1.09 -1.91
N TYR A 355 -28.70 -1.06 -3.07
CA TYR A 355 -30.15 -0.81 -3.20
C TYR A 355 -30.85 -1.79 -4.16
N PRO A 356 -31.05 -3.06 -3.76
CA PRO A 356 -31.85 -3.99 -4.55
C PRO A 356 -33.31 -3.50 -4.60
N GLN A 357 -33.88 -3.38 -5.82
CA GLN A 357 -35.27 -2.97 -6.03
C GLN A 357 -36.29 -3.98 -5.51
#